data_AF-A0A958BYJ2-F1
#
_entry.id   AF-A0A958BYJ2-F1
#
_cell.length_a   1.000
_cell.length_b   1.000
_cell.length_c   1.000
_cell.angle_alpha   90.00
_cell.angle_beta   90.00
_cell.angle_gamma   90.00
#
_symmetry.space_group_name_H-M   'P 1'
#
loop_
_entity.id
_entity.type
_entity.pdbx_description
1 polymer ?
#
loop_
_entity_poly.entity_id
_entity_poly.type
_entity_poly.pdbx_seq_one_letter_code
_entity_poly.pdbx_strand_id
1 'polypeptide(L)'
;EAKGGPFTPLARRLSAQIIRERLKIRAHIFWNSSRFFWEIPPSLTASLAQSQLVIFKGDANYRRLVGDSRWPAAAPLADAVPYFPAPFVTLRTLKSDPIVGLQPGQAEALDRVDAEWRVNGKRGVIQAMV
;
A
#
# COMPACT_ATOMS: atom_id res chain seq x y z
N GLU A 1 -7.33 -35.19 23.70
CA GLU A 1 -6.49 -34.38 22.79
C GLU A 1 -6.87 -32.90 22.90
N ALA A 2 -5.91 -32.03 23.21
CA ALA A 2 -6.17 -30.59 23.32
C ALA A 2 -6.35 -29.98 21.92
N LYS A 3 -7.57 -29.53 21.60
CA LYS A 3 -7.96 -28.97 20.29
C LYS A 3 -7.37 -27.57 20.02
N GLY A 4 -6.05 -27.42 20.00
CA GLY A 4 -5.42 -26.15 19.66
C GLY A 4 -3.91 -26.23 19.45
N GLY A 5 -3.45 -25.85 18.25
CA GLY A 5 -2.04 -25.66 17.95
C GLY A 5 -1.47 -24.36 18.56
N PRO A 6 -0.18 -24.05 18.33
CA PRO A 6 0.51 -22.90 18.94
C PRO A 6 -0.14 -21.54 18.61
N PHE A 7 -0.97 -21.47 17.57
CA PHE A 7 -1.66 -20.25 17.13
C PHE A 7 -3.03 -20.01 17.78
N THR A 8 -3.53 -20.92 18.61
CA THR A 8 -4.84 -20.76 19.28
C THR A 8 -4.96 -19.44 20.07
N PRO A 9 -3.95 -18.97 20.82
CA PRO A 9 -4.03 -17.67 21.49
C PRO A 9 -4.18 -16.49 20.52
N LEU A 10 -3.49 -16.52 19.38
CA LEU A 10 -3.59 -15.48 18.34
C LEU A 10 -4.98 -15.49 17.71
N ALA A 11 -5.49 -16.66 17.31
CA ALA A 11 -6.81 -16.80 16.74
C ALA A 11 -7.89 -16.27 17.70
N ARG A 12 -7.83 -16.64 18.98
CA ARG A 12 -8.77 -16.15 20.01
C ARG A 12 -8.72 -14.63 20.15
N ARG A 13 -7.53 -14.04 20.13
CA ARG A 13 -7.35 -12.57 20.20
C ARG A 13 -7.99 -11.87 19.00
N LEU A 14 -7.72 -12.34 17.78
CA LEU A 14 -8.29 -11.76 16.56
C LEU A 14 -9.82 -11.87 16.54
N SER A 15 -10.36 -13.06 16.82
CA SER A 15 -11.81 -13.28 16.90
C SER A 15 -12.47 -12.37 17.94
N ALA A 16 -11.84 -12.18 19.10
CA ALA A 16 -12.36 -11.28 20.12
C ALA A 16 -12.37 -9.81 19.68
N GLN A 17 -11.44 -9.36 18.83
CA GLN A 17 -11.48 -7.99 18.30
C GLN A 17 -12.53 -7.83 17.18
N ILE A 18 -12.77 -8.89 16.40
CA ILE A 18 -13.85 -8.91 15.40
C ILE A 18 -15.21 -8.84 16.11
N ILE A 19 -15.45 -9.69 17.11
CA ILE A 19 -16.70 -9.70 17.90
C ILE A 19 -16.95 -8.35 18.58
N ARG A 20 -15.88 -7.68 19.04
CA ARG A 20 -15.96 -6.35 19.67
C ARG A 20 -16.03 -5.19 18.66
N GLU A 21 -16.12 -5.48 17.36
CA GLU A 21 -16.14 -4.48 16.28
C GLU A 21 -14.92 -3.52 16.29
N ARG A 22 -13.80 -3.93 16.90
CA ARG A 22 -12.53 -3.18 16.87
C ARG A 22 -11.67 -3.55 15.66
N LEU A 23 -11.84 -4.77 15.14
CA LEU A 23 -11.29 -5.21 13.87
C LEU A 23 -12.45 -5.49 12.92
N LYS A 24 -12.63 -4.62 11.93
CA LYS A 24 -13.72 -4.70 10.96
C LYS A 24 -13.17 -5.17 9.62
N ILE A 25 -13.67 -6.29 9.13
CA ILE A 25 -13.42 -6.72 7.75
C ILE A 25 -14.46 -6.02 6.85
N ARG A 26 -13.99 -5.35 5.80
CA ARG A 26 -14.83 -4.64 4.84
C ARG A 26 -14.40 -5.02 3.43
N ALA A 27 -15.31 -5.62 2.68
CA ALA A 27 -15.10 -5.95 1.27
C ALA A 27 -15.77 -4.90 0.38
N HIS A 28 -15.21 -4.67 -0.80
CA HIS A 28 -15.80 -3.82 -1.82
C HIS A 28 -15.29 -4.26 -3.20
N ILE A 29 -16.16 -4.32 -4.20
CA ILE A 29 -15.80 -4.85 -5.54
C ILE A 29 -14.68 -4.06 -6.21
N PHE A 30 -14.56 -2.76 -5.90
CA PHE A 30 -13.47 -1.89 -6.35
C PHE A 30 -12.08 -2.50 -6.12
N TRP A 31 -11.87 -3.18 -4.99
CA TRP A 31 -10.57 -3.77 -4.67
C TRP A 31 -10.16 -4.87 -5.64
N ASN A 32 -11.12 -5.54 -6.28
CA ASN A 32 -10.92 -6.61 -7.26
C ASN A 32 -11.07 -6.13 -8.71
N SER A 33 -11.16 -4.81 -8.94
CA SER A 33 -11.19 -4.22 -10.29
C SER A 33 -9.80 -3.78 -10.76
N SER A 34 -9.66 -3.46 -12.05
CA SER A 34 -8.46 -2.85 -12.63
C SER A 34 -8.32 -1.35 -12.37
N ARG A 35 -9.28 -0.73 -11.67
CA ARG A 35 -9.33 0.73 -11.47
C ARG A 35 -8.23 1.25 -10.54
N PHE A 36 -7.76 2.44 -10.85
CA PHE A 36 -6.79 3.18 -10.05
C PHE A 36 -7.45 3.91 -8.88
N PHE A 37 -6.66 4.35 -7.90
CA PHE A 37 -7.22 4.90 -6.66
C PHE A 37 -7.84 6.30 -6.80
N TRP A 38 -7.57 7.04 -7.88
CA TRP A 38 -8.35 8.26 -8.19
C TRP A 38 -9.78 7.94 -8.64
N GLU A 39 -10.09 6.68 -8.96
CA GLU A 39 -11.42 6.20 -9.33
C GLU A 39 -12.17 5.54 -8.16
N ILE A 40 -11.68 5.68 -6.92
CA ILE A 40 -12.39 5.18 -5.74
C ILE A 40 -13.80 5.80 -5.70
N PRO A 41 -14.87 4.99 -5.59
CA PRO A 41 -16.23 5.51 -5.54
C PRO A 41 -16.45 6.46 -4.35
N PRO A 42 -17.30 7.49 -4.48
CA PRO A 42 -17.50 8.50 -3.45
C PRO A 42 -17.85 7.92 -2.06
N SER A 43 -18.64 6.84 -2.00
CA SER A 43 -18.99 6.18 -0.74
C SER A 43 -17.78 5.58 -0.01
N LEU A 44 -16.81 5.04 -0.76
CA LEU A 44 -15.59 4.48 -0.22
C LEU A 44 -14.58 5.58 0.13
N THR A 45 -14.50 6.63 -0.69
CA THR A 45 -13.72 7.85 -0.39
C THR A 45 -14.17 8.47 0.93
N ALA A 46 -15.48 8.64 1.14
CA ALA A 46 -16.03 9.20 2.39
C ALA A 46 -15.70 8.33 3.62
N SER A 47 -15.69 7.00 3.47
CA SER A 47 -15.29 6.08 4.53
C SER A 47 -13.79 6.19 4.84
N LEU A 48 -12.94 6.22 3.81
CA LEU A 48 -11.49 6.35 3.97
C LEU A 48 -11.09 7.70 4.58
N ALA A 49 -11.78 8.79 4.24
CA ALA A 49 -11.56 10.13 4.79
C ALA A 49 -11.70 10.21 6.31
N GLN A 50 -12.45 9.28 6.93
CA GLN A 50 -12.58 9.20 8.39
C GLN A 50 -11.39 8.51 9.08
N SER A 51 -10.45 7.97 8.31
CA SER A 51 -9.30 7.25 8.84
C SER A 51 -8.21 8.23 9.28
N GLN A 52 -7.66 8.01 10.48
CA GLN A 52 -6.46 8.73 10.93
C GLN A 52 -5.21 8.31 10.16
N LEU A 53 -5.20 7.08 9.62
CA LEU A 53 -4.12 6.55 8.79
C LEU A 53 -4.64 5.41 7.92
N VAL A 54 -4.29 5.42 6.63
CA VAL A 54 -4.49 4.29 5.72
C VAL A 54 -3.15 3.62 5.40
N ILE A 55 -3.07 2.29 5.55
CA ILE A 55 -1.85 1.54 5.24
C ILE A 55 -2.07 0.71 3.96
N PHE A 56 -1.41 1.10 2.88
CA PHE A 56 -1.37 0.32 1.65
C PHE A 56 -0.28 -0.75 1.73
N LYS A 57 -0.66 -2.00 1.48
CA LYS A 57 0.28 -3.13 1.52
C LYS A 57 0.61 -3.63 0.12
N GLY A 58 1.89 -3.72 -0.18
CA GLY A 58 2.41 -4.42 -1.34
C GLY A 58 2.38 -3.63 -2.65
N ASP A 59 2.95 -4.25 -3.66
CA ASP A 59 3.25 -3.65 -4.96
C ASP A 59 1.99 -3.30 -5.77
N ALA A 60 0.98 -4.18 -5.80
CA ALA A 60 -0.26 -3.93 -6.52
C ALA A 60 -1.01 -2.69 -6.02
N ASN A 61 -1.06 -2.47 -4.70
CA ASN A 61 -1.66 -1.27 -4.13
C ASN A 61 -0.85 -0.02 -4.48
N TYR A 62 0.49 -0.11 -4.48
CA TYR A 62 1.34 1.00 -4.86
C TYR A 62 1.14 1.40 -6.33
N ARG A 63 1.14 0.43 -7.25
CA ARG A 63 0.88 0.67 -8.67
C ARG A 63 -0.48 1.35 -8.89
N ARG A 64 -1.52 0.90 -8.18
CA ARG A 64 -2.86 1.52 -8.24
C ARG A 64 -2.91 2.92 -7.64
N LEU A 65 -2.03 3.22 -6.68
CA LEU A 65 -1.92 4.51 -6.03
C LEU A 65 -1.15 5.54 -6.88
N VAL A 66 -0.12 5.13 -7.62
CA VAL A 66 0.69 6.05 -8.45
C VAL A 66 0.33 5.96 -9.95
N GLY A 67 -0.70 5.21 -10.30
CA GLY A 67 -1.20 5.12 -11.67
C GLY A 67 -0.40 4.25 -12.62
N ASP A 68 0.39 3.32 -12.10
CA ASP A 68 1.17 2.33 -12.85
C ASP A 68 1.93 2.91 -14.06
N SER A 69 2.45 4.13 -13.90
CA SER A 69 3.04 4.93 -14.97
C SER A 69 4.55 5.11 -14.81
N ARG A 70 5.22 5.51 -15.90
CA ARG A 70 6.65 5.84 -15.89
C ARG A 70 6.88 7.23 -15.30
N TRP A 71 7.04 7.28 -13.98
CA TRP A 71 7.40 8.51 -13.28
C TRP A 71 8.92 8.73 -13.29
N PRO A 72 9.39 10.00 -13.32
CA PRO A 72 10.72 10.31 -12.81
C PRO A 72 10.83 9.81 -11.38
N ALA A 73 11.87 9.04 -11.06
CA ALA A 73 11.99 8.41 -9.74
C ALA A 73 12.05 9.43 -8.59
N ALA A 74 12.53 10.64 -8.87
CA ALA A 74 12.59 11.74 -7.92
C ALA A 74 11.31 12.61 -7.87
N ALA A 75 10.28 12.29 -8.66
CA ALA A 75 9.00 13.01 -8.59
C ALA A 75 8.44 12.93 -7.16
N PRO A 76 7.94 14.04 -6.58
CA PRO A 76 7.32 14.02 -5.26
C PRO A 76 6.13 13.05 -5.22
N LEU A 77 5.96 12.33 -4.10
CA LEU A 77 4.78 11.48 -3.91
C LEU A 77 3.47 12.29 -3.94
N ALA A 78 3.52 13.56 -3.53
CA ALA A 78 2.36 14.46 -3.51
C ALA A 78 1.83 14.75 -4.92
N ASP A 79 2.74 14.82 -5.90
CA ASP A 79 2.38 15.06 -7.30
C ASP A 79 1.77 13.80 -7.93
N ALA A 80 2.23 12.62 -7.51
CA ALA A 80 1.69 11.35 -7.98
C ALA A 80 0.33 11.01 -7.35
N VAL A 81 0.06 11.50 -6.14
CA VAL A 81 -1.13 11.14 -5.35
C VAL A 81 -1.81 12.38 -4.73
N PRO A 82 -2.25 13.36 -5.53
CA PRO A 82 -2.87 14.58 -5.01
C PRO A 82 -4.31 14.38 -4.50
N TYR A 83 -4.88 13.18 -4.67
CA TYR A 83 -6.32 12.93 -4.57
C TYR A 83 -6.73 12.07 -3.36
N PHE A 84 -5.79 11.47 -2.63
CA PHE A 84 -6.16 10.49 -1.61
C PHE A 84 -6.69 11.18 -0.34
N PRO A 85 -7.82 10.74 0.23
CA PRO A 85 -8.61 11.57 1.15
C PRO A 85 -8.16 11.54 2.62
N ALA A 86 -7.06 10.88 2.93
CA ALA A 86 -6.59 10.69 4.31
C ALA A 86 -5.06 10.54 4.36
N PRO A 87 -4.41 10.79 5.51
CA PRO A 87 -3.01 10.41 5.71
C PRO A 87 -2.79 8.93 5.41
N PHE A 88 -1.71 8.61 4.70
CA PHE A 88 -1.43 7.25 4.30
C PHE A 88 0.05 6.88 4.35
N VAL A 89 0.30 5.58 4.49
CA VAL A 89 1.63 4.98 4.34
C VAL A 89 1.56 3.82 3.37
N THR A 90 2.50 3.77 2.43
CA THR A 90 2.69 2.59 1.57
C THR A 90 3.82 1.74 2.10
N LEU A 91 3.54 0.45 2.34
CA LEU A 91 4.55 -0.56 2.67
C LEU A 91 4.72 -1.47 1.46
N ARG A 92 5.73 -1.21 0.65
CA ARG A 92 5.93 -1.88 -0.63
C ARG A 92 7.27 -2.60 -0.66
N THR A 93 7.25 -3.85 -1.11
CA THR A 93 8.39 -4.52 -1.71
C THR A 93 8.34 -4.27 -3.22
N LEU A 94 9.46 -3.87 -3.84
CA LEU A 94 9.49 -3.50 -5.25
C LEU A 94 9.39 -4.74 -6.17
N LYS A 95 8.29 -4.83 -6.91
CA LYS A 95 8.00 -5.92 -7.86
C LYS A 95 7.49 -5.39 -9.22
N SER A 96 7.72 -4.11 -9.48
CA SER A 96 7.30 -3.40 -10.70
C SER A 96 8.08 -2.09 -10.87
N ASP A 97 8.11 -1.56 -12.09
CA ASP A 97 8.84 -0.34 -12.43
C ASP A 97 8.45 0.94 -11.66
N PRO A 98 7.16 1.29 -11.50
CA PRO A 98 6.79 2.62 -10.97
C PRO A 98 7.40 2.89 -9.61
N ILE A 99 8.08 4.02 -9.44
CA ILE A 99 8.62 4.50 -8.17
C ILE A 99 8.69 6.02 -8.21
N VAL A 100 8.34 6.66 -7.11
CA VAL A 100 8.45 8.11 -6.91
C VAL A 100 9.12 8.38 -5.58
N GLY A 101 9.48 9.63 -5.31
CA GLY A 101 9.98 10.10 -4.01
C GLY A 101 11.37 9.58 -3.63
N LEU A 102 12.19 9.14 -4.59
CA LEU A 102 13.61 8.87 -4.36
C LEU A 102 14.42 10.17 -4.36
N GLN A 103 15.61 10.13 -3.76
CA GLN A 103 16.55 11.25 -3.88
C GLN A 103 17.07 11.34 -5.33
N PRO A 104 17.36 12.55 -5.84
CA PRO A 104 18.01 12.71 -7.14
C PRO A 104 19.29 11.88 -7.24
N GLY A 105 19.46 11.12 -8.32
CA GLY A 105 20.62 10.24 -8.52
C GLY A 105 20.54 8.85 -7.85
N GLN A 106 19.57 8.63 -6.96
CA GLN A 106 19.46 7.36 -6.22
C GLN A 106 19.05 6.20 -7.13
N ALA A 107 18.15 6.45 -8.09
CA ALA A 107 17.71 5.44 -9.04
C ALA A 107 18.89 4.98 -9.92
N GLU A 108 19.66 5.93 -10.44
CA GLU A 108 20.83 5.71 -11.30
C GLU A 108 21.97 5.01 -10.55
N ALA A 109 22.12 5.28 -9.25
CA ALA A 109 23.04 4.53 -8.40
C ALA A 109 22.58 3.07 -8.24
N LEU A 110 21.29 2.83 -8.03
CA LEU A 110 20.73 1.47 -7.91
C LEU A 110 20.80 0.71 -9.23
N ASP A 111 20.58 1.38 -10.36
CA ASP A 111 20.70 0.80 -11.70
C ASP A 111 22.10 0.23 -11.97
N ARG A 112 23.15 0.86 -11.42
CA ARG A 112 24.53 0.36 -11.51
C ARG A 112 24.83 -0.83 -10.60
N VAL A 113 24.06 -1.00 -9.52
CA VAL A 113 24.25 -2.09 -8.56
C VAL A 113 23.48 -3.34 -8.97
N ASP A 114 22.27 -3.17 -9.49
CA ASP A 114 21.34 -4.26 -9.81
C ASP A 114 20.29 -3.78 -10.81
N ALA A 115 20.43 -4.10 -12.09
CA ALA A 115 19.51 -3.65 -13.14
C ALA A 115 18.04 -4.06 -12.91
N GLU A 116 17.78 -5.08 -12.08
CA GLU A 116 16.43 -5.59 -11.79
C GLU A 116 15.89 -5.13 -10.42
N TRP A 117 16.54 -4.15 -9.78
CA TRP A 117 16.22 -3.75 -8.40
C TRP A 117 14.77 -3.31 -8.17
N ARG A 118 14.07 -2.87 -9.23
CA ARG A 118 12.66 -2.47 -9.20
C ARG A 118 11.68 -3.65 -9.25
N VAL A 119 12.12 -4.83 -9.70
CA VAL A 119 11.21 -5.95 -10.03
C VAL A 119 11.54 -7.24 -9.29
N ASN A 120 12.76 -7.39 -8.77
CA ASN A 120 13.23 -8.64 -8.18
C ASN A 120 12.81 -8.89 -6.71
N GLY A 121 12.05 -7.97 -6.10
CA GLY A 121 11.53 -8.16 -4.75
C GLY A 121 12.54 -8.05 -3.60
N LYS A 122 13.79 -7.66 -3.87
CA LYS A 122 14.86 -7.59 -2.85
C LYS A 122 14.88 -6.31 -2.05
N ARG A 123 14.16 -5.27 -2.49
CA ARG A 123 14.12 -3.95 -1.87
C ARG A 123 12.70 -3.57 -1.50
N GLY A 124 12.59 -2.67 -0.52
CA GLY A 124 11.32 -2.14 -0.06
C GLY A 124 11.39 -0.65 0.21
N VAL A 125 10.24 0.01 0.12
CA VAL A 125 10.06 1.40 0.52
C VAL A 125 8.92 1.53 1.52
N ILE A 126 9.09 2.47 2.42
CA ILE A 126 8.04 2.99 3.31
C ILE A 126 7.93 4.47 2.98
N GLN A 127 6.79 4.88 2.44
CA GLN A 127 6.54 6.27 2.05
C GLN A 127 5.27 6.74 2.73
N ALA A 128 5.32 7.90 3.37
CA ALA A 128 4.23 8.50 4.11
C ALA A 128 3.77 9.80 3.44
N MET A 129 2.46 10.01 3.42
CA MET A 129 1.81 11.29 3.15
C MET A 129 0.98 11.62 4.38
N VAL A 130 1.30 12.73 5.05
CA VAL A 130 0.65 13.18 6.29
C VAL A 130 0.05 14.55 6.13
#